data_AF-A0A954FKM0-F1
#
_entry.id   AF-A0A954FKM0-F1
#
_cell.length_a   1.000
_cell.length_b   1.000
_cell.length_c   1.000
_cell.angle_alpha   90.00
_cell.angle_beta   90.00
_cell.angle_gamma   90.00
#
_symmetry.space_group_name_H-M   'P 1'
#
loop_
_entity.id
_entity.type
_entity.pdbx_description
1 polymer ?
#
loop_
_entity_poly.entity_id
_entity_poly.type
_entity_poly.pdbx_seq_one_letter_code
_entity_poly.pdbx_strand_id
1 'polypeptide(L)' 'IEEKIPDAAAPIVLYCGGGYRSALAALNLQQMGYTNVISMDGGFRGWKEAGLDVDSTPGNSG' A
#
# COMPACT_ATOMS: atom_id res chain seq x y z
N ILE A 1 -1.46 12.68 4.90
CA ILE A 1 -2.25 11.73 4.08
C ILE A 1 -3.60 12.33 3.74
N GLU A 2 -4.21 13.10 4.66
CA GLU A 2 -5.51 13.74 4.46
C GLU A 2 -5.54 14.74 3.29
N GLU A 3 -4.43 15.39 2.97
CA GLU A 3 -4.35 16.27 1.79
C GLU A 3 -4.48 15.49 0.47
N LYS A 4 -3.90 14.29 0.39
CA LYS A 4 -3.87 13.47 -0.84
C LYS A 4 -5.06 12.53 -0.94
N ILE A 5 -5.53 12.01 0.19
CA ILE A 5 -6.66 11.10 0.31
C ILE A 5 -7.58 11.66 1.39
N PRO A 6 -8.43 12.65 1.07
CA PRO A 6 -9.32 13.26 2.07
C PRO A 6 -10.49 12.36 2.47
N ASP A 7 -10.86 11.39 1.63
CA ASP A 7 -11.92 10.43 1.91
C ASP A 7 -11.38 9.26 2.74
N ALA A 8 -11.82 9.17 3.99
CA ALA A 8 -11.44 8.10 4.91
C ALA A 8 -11.98 6.70 4.50
N ALA A 9 -13.00 6.64 3.63
CA ALA A 9 -13.54 5.40 3.09
C ALA A 9 -12.87 4.94 1.79
N ALA A 10 -11.97 5.77 1.22
CA ALA A 10 -11.24 5.43 0.01
C ALA A 10 -10.44 4.13 0.19
N PRO A 11 -10.43 3.22 -0.80
CA PRO A 11 -9.64 2.00 -0.73
C PRO A 11 -8.15 2.33 -0.77
N ILE A 12 -7.43 1.92 0.27
CA ILE A 12 -5.98 2.11 0.40
C ILE A 12 -5.31 0.74 0.55
N VAL A 13 -4.42 0.42 -0.38
CA VAL A 13 -3.57 -0.77 -0.32
C VAL A 13 -2.13 -0.34 -0.05
N LEU A 14 -1.59 -0.78 1.10
CA LEU A 14 -0.20 -0.53 1.46
C LEU A 14 0.64 -1.77 1.19
N TYR A 15 1.84 -1.57 0.67
CA TYR A 15 2.82 -2.63 0.55
C TYR A 15 4.21 -2.12 0.93
N CYS A 16 5.05 -3.05 1.36
CA CYS A 16 6.48 -2.83 1.51
C CYS A 16 7.23 -4.02 0.89
N GLY A 17 8.53 -4.16 1.14
CA GLY A 17 9.29 -5.31 0.64
C GLY A 17 8.76 -6.67 1.09
N GLY A 18 8.17 -6.79 2.28
CA GLY A 18 7.77 -8.08 2.88
C GLY A 18 6.52 -8.05 3.76
N GLY A 19 5.65 -7.05 3.62
CA GLY A 19 4.37 -6.94 4.36
C GLY A 19 4.43 -6.32 5.77
N TYR A 20 5.51 -6.51 6.54
CA TYR A 20 5.54 -6.09 7.96
C TYR A 20 5.38 -4.58 8.19
N ARG A 21 6.15 -3.75 7.45
CA ARG A 21 6.10 -2.28 7.62
C ARG A 21 4.78 -1.69 7.15
N SER A 22 4.20 -2.24 6.08
CA SER A 22 2.90 -1.80 5.56
C SER A 22 1.76 -2.16 6.51
N ALA A 23 1.87 -3.26 7.27
CA ALA A 23 0.89 -3.61 8.29
C ALA A 23 0.85 -2.57 9.44
N LEU A 24 2.02 -2.11 9.93
CA LEU A 24 2.08 -1.06 10.94
C LEU A 24 1.51 0.28 10.43
N ALA A 25 1.81 0.63 9.17
CA ALA A 25 1.24 1.82 8.56
C ALA A 25 -0.29 1.71 8.39
N ALA A 26 -0.80 0.53 8.02
CA ALA A 26 -2.23 0.29 7.92
C ALA A 26 -2.93 0.45 9.26
N LEU A 27 -2.34 -0.08 10.34
CA LEU A 27 -2.84 0.09 11.71
C LEU A 27 -2.93 1.56 12.09
N ASN A 28 -1.89 2.35 11.81
CA ASN A 28 -1.90 3.78 12.11
C ASN A 28 -2.99 4.53 11.33
N LEU A 29 -3.20 4.21 10.05
CA LEU A 29 -4.27 4.83 9.26
C LEU A 29 -5.66 4.46 9.80
N GLN A 30 -5.84 3.21 10.25
CA GLN A 30 -7.07 2.79 10.92
C GLN A 30 -7.31 3.57 12.21
N GLN A 31 -6.26 3.80 13.02
CA GLN A 31 -6.34 4.64 14.23
C GLN A 31 -6.66 6.11 13.92
N MET A 32 -6.30 6.60 12.72
CA MET A 32 -6.65 7.92 12.23
C MET A 32 -8.08 8.01 11.65
N GLY A 33 -8.80 6.90 11.56
CA GLY A 33 -10.19 6.84 11.10
C GLY A 33 -10.39 6.38 9.66
N TYR A 34 -9.33 5.97 8.95
CA TYR A 34 -9.49 5.37 7.63
C TYR A 34 -10.07 3.96 7.76
N THR A 35 -11.18 3.71 7.07
CA THR A 35 -11.98 2.49 7.28
C THR A 35 -11.70 1.40 6.26
N ASN A 36 -11.08 1.75 5.13
CA ASN A 36 -10.83 0.84 4.01
C ASN A 36 -9.33 0.73 3.69
N VAL A 37 -8.55 0.31 4.69
CA VAL A 37 -7.09 0.18 4.59
C VAL A 37 -6.67 -1.26 4.74
N ILE A 38 -5.93 -1.78 3.76
CA ILE A 38 -5.38 -3.14 3.76
C ILE A 38 -3.86 -3.12 3.53
N SER A 39 -3.16 -4.09 4.12
CA SER A 39 -1.74 -4.35 3.84
C SER A 39 -1.62 -5.59 2.95
N MET A 40 -0.83 -5.50 1.88
CA MET A 40 -0.56 -6.61 0.98
C MET A 40 0.35 -7.64 1.65
N ASP A 41 -0.15 -8.87 1.76
CA ASP A 41 0.60 -9.99 2.32
C ASP A 41 1.83 -10.32 1.46
N GLY A 42 2.92 -10.75 2.11
CA GLY A 42 4.21 -11.01 1.45
C GLY A 42 4.90 -9.76 0.85
N GLY A 43 4.22 -8.61 0.79
CA GLY A 43 4.72 -7.39 0.17
C GLY A 43 5.10 -7.59 -1.30
N PHE A 44 5.94 -6.68 -1.81
CA PHE A 44 6.41 -6.72 -3.19
C PHE A 44 7.18 -8.01 -3.53
N ARG A 45 7.83 -8.65 -2.53
CA ARG A 45 8.45 -9.96 -2.74
C ARG A 45 7.41 -11.03 -3.06
N GLY A 46 6.35 -11.13 -2.25
CA GLY A 46 5.24 -12.06 -2.52
C GLY A 46 4.57 -11.81 -3.86
N TRP A 47 4.40 -10.54 -4.25
CA TRP A 47 3.89 -10.16 -5.58
C TRP A 47 4.73 -10.74 -6.72
N LYS A 48 6.05 -10.60 -6.64
CA LYS A 48 6.97 -11.17 -7.64
C LYS A 48 7.01 -12.69 -7.61
N GLU A 49 6.97 -13.29 -6.42
CA GLU A 49 6.96 -14.74 -6.25
C GLU A 49 5.67 -15.36 -6.82
N ALA A 50 4.56 -14.62 -6.79
CA ALA A 50 3.31 -15.00 -7.46
C ALA A 50 3.35 -14.85 -9.00
N GLY A 51 4.46 -14.37 -9.58
CA GLY A 51 4.62 -14.20 -11.03
C GLY A 51 3.77 -13.08 -11.62
N LEU A 52 3.35 -12.11 -10.80
CA LEU A 52 2.54 -10.97 -11.24
C LEU A 52 3.40 -9.90 -11.91
N ASP A 53 2.78 -9.18 -12.86
CA ASP A 53 3.47 -8.14 -13.61
C ASP A 53 3.96 -7.01 -12.72
N VAL A 54 5.14 -6.50 -13.06
CA VAL A 54 5.75 -5.34 -12.44
C VAL A 54 6.17 -4.40 -13.55
N ASP A 55 5.65 -3.18 -13.53
CA ASP A 55 6.17 -2.14 -14.39
C ASP A 55 7.56 -1.72 -13.88
N SER A 56 8.54 -1.81 -14.76
CA SER A 56 9.93 -1.42 -14.50
C SER A 56 10.31 -0.12 -15.19
N THR A 57 9.35 0.53 -15.86
CA THR A 57 9.54 1.85 -16.47
C THR A 57 9.92 2.83 -15.36
N PRO A 58 11.14 3.39 -15.38
CA PRO A 58 11.47 4.49 -14.49
C PRO A 58 10.54 5.64 -14.86
N GLY A 59 9.74 6.11 -13.90
CA GLY A 59 8.81 7.21 -14.13
C GLY A 59 9.57 8.45 -14.59
N ASN A 60 9.57 8.72 -15.89
CA ASN A 60 9.99 9.99 -16.44
C ASN A 60 8.77 10.91 -16.40
N SER A 61 8.53 11.54 -15.25
CA SER A 61 7.56 12.62 -15.13
C SER A 61 8.16 13.88 -15.75
N GLY A 62 7.96 14.04 -17.06
CA GLY A 62 7.96 15.34 -17.72
C GLY A 62 6.64 16.08 -17.53
#